data_AF-A0A9Q4CMY4-F1
#
_entry.id   AF-A0A9Q4CMY4-F1
#
_cell.length_a   1.000
_cell.length_b   1.000
_cell.length_c   1.000
_cell.angle_alpha   90.00
_cell.angle_beta   90.00
_cell.angle_gamma   90.00
#
_symmetry.space_group_name_H-M   'P 1'
#
loop_
_entity.id
_entity.type
_entity.pdbx_description
1 polymer ?
#
loop_
_entity_poly.entity_id
_entity_poly.type
_entity_poly.pdbx_seq_one_letter_code
_entity_poly.pdbx_strand_id
1 'polypeptide(L)'
;MANEPRSNAPARHFKDINGVPVYYLNDEYAYSIQSDKNVSFTAQGEKLSVTGQLPGSVMTIYAVTDNPRPLSLSSAQIGSIKNSHNETVMRLMLSANIDPADNCVINNKNVYFKFSAIDTSELPANTGLTSFSADNTLSLSCTDSRINKTVTMKLNSTSDYADPGQSIIASDNPGIGFMLFSNGKQITHQTETELGDMTNHFEPQLVARLYKLTRDITPGAFKGSVEYTLKFN
;
A
#
# COMPACT_ATOMS: atom_id res chain seq x y z
N MET A 1 44.80 17.55 14.03
CA MET A 1 43.76 18.57 13.76
C MET A 1 42.59 17.83 13.13
N ALA A 2 41.49 17.66 13.87
CA ALA A 2 40.35 16.85 13.45
C ALA A 2 39.13 17.76 13.28
N ASN A 3 38.50 17.66 12.11
CA ASN A 3 37.33 18.45 11.72
C ASN A 3 36.14 18.14 12.64
N GLU A 4 35.64 19.15 13.35
CA GLU A 4 34.36 19.07 14.02
C GLU A 4 33.22 19.06 12.98
N PRO A 5 32.20 18.20 13.11
CA PRO A 5 31.03 18.27 12.25
C PRO A 5 30.21 19.51 12.61
N ARG A 6 30.28 20.56 11.79
CA ARG A 6 29.37 21.70 11.84
C ARG A 6 28.08 21.34 11.11
N SER A 7 26.95 21.37 11.81
CA SER A 7 25.64 21.45 11.15
C SER A 7 25.40 22.90 10.72
N ASN A 8 25.22 23.13 9.42
CA ASN A 8 24.89 24.44 8.84
C ASN A 8 23.37 24.68 8.76
N ALA A 9 22.55 23.87 9.44
CA ALA A 9 21.10 24.05 9.41
C ALA A 9 20.72 25.32 10.21
N PRO A 10 20.10 26.33 9.59
CA PRO A 10 19.67 27.52 10.30
C PRO A 10 18.66 27.14 11.38
N ALA A 11 18.81 27.68 12.59
CA ALA A 11 17.82 27.57 13.66
C ALA A 11 16.52 28.26 13.21
N ARG A 12 15.62 27.51 12.57
CA ARG A 12 14.36 28.04 12.06
C ARG A 12 13.21 27.65 12.99
N HIS A 13 12.60 28.70 13.53
CA HIS A 13 11.19 28.84 13.90
C HIS A 13 10.60 27.86 14.93
N PHE A 14 10.33 28.40 16.12
CA PHE A 14 9.31 27.92 17.05
C PHE A 14 7.94 27.94 16.36
N LYS A 15 7.17 26.84 16.45
CA LYS A 15 5.71 26.87 16.25
C LYS A 15 5.09 25.96 17.30
N ASP A 16 4.11 26.46 18.05
CA ASP A 16 3.40 25.64 19.02
C ASP A 16 2.54 24.62 18.26
N ILE A 17 2.86 23.32 18.41
CA ILE A 17 1.95 22.25 17.99
C ILE A 17 1.11 21.90 19.21
N ASN A 18 -0.19 22.19 19.14
CA ASN A 18 -1.13 21.96 20.24
C ASN A 18 -0.71 22.62 21.58
N GLY A 19 -0.03 23.78 21.52
CA GLY A 19 0.42 24.51 22.71
C GLY A 19 1.72 24.00 23.34
N VAL A 20 2.44 23.08 22.69
CA VAL A 20 3.72 22.53 23.17
C VAL A 20 4.88 23.07 22.32
N PRO A 21 6.00 23.54 22.94
CA PRO A 21 7.18 23.94 22.20
C PRO A 21 7.84 22.75 21.53
N VAL A 22 8.01 22.82 20.21
CA VAL A 22 8.66 21.77 19.40
C VAL A 22 9.85 22.32 18.61
N TYR A 23 10.79 21.42 18.33
CA TYR A 23 12.00 21.66 17.54
C TYR A 23 11.89 20.88 16.23
N TYR A 24 12.02 21.55 15.09
CA TYR A 24 12.01 20.88 13.79
C TYR A 24 13.20 19.92 13.68
N LEU A 25 12.89 18.66 13.39
CA LEU A 25 13.85 17.61 13.04
C LEU A 25 14.25 17.74 11.57
N ASN A 26 13.28 18.03 10.71
CA ASN A 26 13.42 18.37 9.30
C ASN A 26 12.15 19.10 8.81
N ASP A 27 11.99 19.26 7.49
CA ASP A 27 10.84 19.97 6.89
C ASP A 27 9.49 19.25 7.07
N GLU A 28 9.48 17.98 7.48
CA GLU A 28 8.28 17.12 7.62
C GLU A 28 8.02 16.67 9.07
N TYR A 29 8.99 16.82 9.99
CA TYR A 29 8.90 16.37 11.39
C TYR A 29 9.46 17.37 12.41
N ALA A 30 8.88 17.37 13.62
CA ALA A 30 9.38 18.11 14.78
C ALA A 30 9.31 17.26 16.07
N TYR A 31 10.00 17.65 17.13
CA TYR A 31 9.99 16.95 18.42
C TYR A 31 9.82 17.90 19.61
N SER A 32 9.14 17.48 20.66
CA SER A 32 9.14 18.12 21.99
C SER A 32 9.84 17.24 23.00
N ILE A 33 10.34 17.86 24.07
CA ILE A 33 10.87 17.16 25.24
C ILE A 33 10.08 17.68 26.44
N GLN A 34 9.40 16.78 27.14
CA GLN A 34 8.77 17.07 28.41
C GLN A 34 9.59 16.42 29.52
N SER A 35 10.02 17.22 30.49
CA SER A 35 10.63 16.72 31.72
C SER A 35 9.62 16.82 32.85
N ASP A 36 9.69 15.93 33.83
CA ASP A 36 8.87 15.96 35.04
C ASP A 36 9.09 17.24 35.88
N LYS A 37 10.14 18.01 35.58
CA LYS A 37 10.36 19.35 36.12
C LYS A 37 9.79 20.37 35.13
N ASN A 38 8.88 21.24 35.59
CA ASN A 38 8.39 22.41 34.84
C ASN A 38 9.58 23.33 34.51
N VAL A 39 10.25 23.07 33.38
CA VAL A 39 11.32 23.90 32.84
C VAL A 39 10.75 24.64 31.63
N SER A 40 10.87 25.97 31.63
CA SER A 40 10.36 26.82 30.56
C SER A 40 11.30 26.80 29.36
N PHE A 41 10.82 26.33 28.20
CA PHE A 41 11.60 26.31 26.96
C PHE A 41 11.55 27.67 26.27
N THR A 42 12.71 28.25 25.91
CA THR A 42 12.80 29.52 25.18
C THR A 42 13.19 29.33 23.71
N ALA A 43 12.91 30.33 22.87
CA ALA A 43 13.13 30.31 21.41
C ALA A 43 14.60 30.14 20.96
N GLN A 44 15.54 30.19 21.89
CA GLN A 44 16.98 29.99 21.64
C GLN A 44 17.48 28.61 22.10
N GLY A 45 16.60 27.78 22.67
CA GLY A 45 16.97 26.59 23.44
C GLY A 45 17.60 27.00 24.77
N GLU A 46 17.10 26.49 25.90
CA GLU A 46 17.68 26.82 27.20
C GLU A 46 18.76 25.82 27.63
N LYS A 47 19.74 26.36 28.35
CA LYS A 47 20.82 25.65 29.02
C LYS A 47 20.25 24.76 30.13
N LEU A 48 20.05 23.48 29.86
CA LEU A 48 19.77 22.45 30.87
C LEU A 48 20.96 22.35 31.85
N SER A 49 20.97 23.18 32.88
CA SER A 49 21.92 23.07 34.01
C SER A 49 21.29 22.15 35.05
N VAL A 50 21.30 20.85 34.79
CA VAL A 50 20.86 19.85 35.76
C VAL A 50 22.06 19.38 36.55
N THR A 51 22.13 19.75 37.83
CA THR A 51 22.99 19.07 38.79
C THR A 51 22.30 17.77 39.22
N GLY A 52 22.61 16.67 38.52
CA GLY A 52 22.14 15.31 38.84
C GLY A 52 21.55 14.53 37.66
N GLN A 53 21.19 13.25 37.88
CA GLN A 53 20.39 12.46 36.92
C GLN A 53 19.05 13.16 36.67
N LEU A 54 18.70 13.39 35.40
CA LEU A 54 17.35 13.78 34.99
C LEU A 54 16.41 12.58 35.22
N PRO A 55 15.47 12.62 36.18
CA PRO A 55 14.41 11.63 36.24
C PRO A 55 13.39 11.95 35.13
N GLY A 56 12.82 10.90 34.52
CA GLY A 56 11.63 10.96 33.66
C GLY A 56 11.60 12.11 32.66
N SER A 57 12.13 11.88 31.45
CA SER A 57 11.91 12.79 30.33
C SER A 57 11.32 12.01 29.16
N VAL A 58 10.17 12.48 28.69
CA VAL A 58 9.43 11.90 27.56
C VAL A 58 9.66 12.79 26.35
N MET A 59 10.12 12.18 25.26
CA MET A 59 10.26 12.86 23.98
C MET A 59 9.09 12.46 23.08
N THR A 60 8.45 13.43 22.46
CA THR A 60 7.32 13.21 21.55
C THR A 60 7.66 13.77 20.17
N ILE A 61 7.46 12.98 19.12
CA ILE A 61 7.68 13.38 17.73
C ILE A 61 6.32 13.70 17.09
N TYR A 62 6.25 14.81 16.36
CA TYR A 62 5.06 15.28 15.67
C TYR A 62 5.33 15.36 14.17
N ALA A 63 4.34 14.96 13.38
CA ALA A 63 4.26 15.32 11.97
C ALA A 63 3.88 16.81 11.87
N VAL A 64 4.59 17.58 11.04
CA VAL A 64 4.29 19.01 10.81
C VAL A 64 3.55 19.26 9.49
N THR A 65 3.38 18.21 8.69
CA THR A 65 2.68 18.21 7.40
C THR A 65 1.66 17.08 7.35
N ASP A 66 0.65 17.22 6.50
CA ASP A 66 -0.28 16.13 6.19
C ASP A 66 0.44 15.07 5.35
N ASN A 67 0.38 13.80 5.77
CA ASN A 67 1.05 12.64 5.14
C ASN A 67 2.58 12.81 4.96
N PRO A 68 3.36 12.93 6.05
CA PRO A 68 4.82 13.05 5.94
C PRO A 68 5.44 11.76 5.38
N ARG A 69 6.57 11.85 4.69
CA ARG A 69 7.29 10.66 4.19
C ARG A 69 7.83 9.89 5.39
N PRO A 70 7.89 8.54 5.36
CA PRO A 70 8.42 7.76 6.47
C PRO A 70 9.75 8.31 7.00
N LEU A 71 9.80 8.63 8.30
CA LEU A 71 10.98 9.20 8.95
C LEU A 71 12.12 8.16 8.98
N SER A 72 12.99 8.16 7.98
CA SER A 72 14.17 7.29 7.98
C SER A 72 15.28 7.90 8.85
N LEU A 73 15.36 7.47 10.12
CA LEU A 73 16.51 7.78 10.97
C LEU A 73 17.64 6.81 10.64
N SER A 74 18.53 7.19 9.72
CA SER A 74 19.74 6.43 9.43
C SER A 74 20.63 6.42 10.68
N SER A 75 20.67 5.27 11.35
CA SER A 75 21.45 5.01 12.58
C SER A 75 21.10 5.91 13.76
N ALA A 76 21.34 5.39 14.97
CA ALA A 76 21.05 6.10 16.21
C ALA A 76 21.65 7.52 16.16
N GLN A 77 20.82 8.56 16.10
CA GLN A 77 21.33 9.90 16.32
C GLN A 77 21.72 10.01 17.79
N ILE A 78 23.02 9.92 18.06
CA ILE A 78 23.59 10.17 19.38
C ILE A 78 23.63 11.68 19.59
N GLY A 79 22.59 12.24 20.17
CA GLY A 79 22.65 13.59 20.73
C GLY A 79 23.56 13.57 21.95
N SER A 80 24.62 14.37 21.98
CA SER A 80 25.43 14.54 23.19
C SER A 80 25.01 15.82 23.91
N ILE A 81 24.54 15.68 25.15
CA ILE A 81 24.37 16.84 26.03
C ILE A 81 25.73 17.10 26.64
N LYS A 82 26.22 18.33 26.50
CA LYS A 82 27.53 18.75 27.00
C LYS A 82 27.42 19.78 28.10
N ASN A 83 28.34 19.77 29.05
CA ASN A 83 28.43 20.82 30.07
C ASN A 83 29.12 22.09 29.52
N SER A 84 29.27 23.11 30.37
CA SER A 84 29.96 24.37 30.03
C SER A 84 31.45 24.22 29.71
N HIS A 85 32.04 23.05 29.99
CA HIS A 85 33.43 22.70 29.66
C HIS A 85 33.53 21.79 28.42
N ASN A 86 32.44 21.65 27.65
CA ASN A 86 32.33 20.83 26.43
C ASN A 86 32.49 19.31 26.68
N GLU A 87 32.34 18.85 27.92
CA GLU A 87 32.36 17.42 28.28
C GLU A 87 30.98 16.81 28.06
N THR A 88 30.92 15.61 27.48
CA THR A 88 29.66 14.90 27.26
C THR A 88 29.12 14.36 28.57
N VAL A 89 28.02 14.94 29.06
CA VAL A 89 27.35 14.54 30.30
C VAL A 89 26.21 13.55 30.08
N MET A 90 25.67 13.46 28.86
CA MET A 90 24.67 12.45 28.49
C MET A 90 24.71 12.12 26.99
N ARG A 91 24.47 10.86 26.64
CA ARG A 91 24.29 10.38 25.27
C ARG A 91 22.84 9.96 25.08
N LEU A 92 22.11 10.65 24.22
CA LEU A 92 20.75 10.33 23.82
C LEU A 92 20.82 9.31 22.70
N MET A 93 20.37 8.07 22.93
CA MET A 93 20.26 7.06 21.87
C MET A 93 18.81 7.00 21.40
N LEU A 94 18.55 7.54 20.21
CA LEU A 94 17.24 7.43 19.57
C LEU A 94 17.25 6.25 18.60
N SER A 95 16.40 5.26 18.83
CA SER A 95 16.10 4.19 17.87
C SER A 95 14.60 4.18 17.61
N ALA A 96 14.19 4.38 16.36
CA ALA A 96 12.82 4.15 15.93
C ALA A 96 12.82 2.99 14.93
N ASN A 97 11.87 2.07 15.08
CA ASN A 97 11.55 1.12 14.03
C ASN A 97 10.34 1.70 13.29
N ILE A 98 10.53 1.99 12.00
CA ILE A 98 9.46 2.51 11.14
C ILE A 98 9.33 1.53 9.99
N ASP A 99 8.22 0.81 9.97
CA ASP A 99 7.83 0.02 8.81
C ASP A 99 7.32 0.98 7.74
N PRO A 100 7.91 1.03 6.53
CA PRO A 100 7.35 1.83 5.46
C PRO A 100 5.95 1.31 5.15
N ALA A 101 4.97 2.22 5.08
CA ALA A 101 3.64 1.89 4.60
C ALA A 101 3.79 1.43 3.15
N ASP A 102 3.67 0.14 2.90
CA ASP A 102 3.81 -0.39 1.56
C ASP A 102 2.60 -0.01 0.71
N ASN A 103 2.86 0.58 -0.45
CA ASN A 103 1.86 0.97 -1.40
C ASN A 103 1.91 0.03 -2.62
N CYS A 104 0.79 -0.64 -2.89
CA CYS A 104 0.64 -1.53 -4.04
C CYS A 104 -0.32 -0.94 -5.07
N VAL A 105 0.02 -1.04 -6.35
CA VAL A 105 -0.74 -0.47 -7.47
C VAL A 105 -1.00 -1.50 -8.58
N ILE A 106 -2.12 -1.32 -9.28
CA ILE A 106 -2.44 -2.03 -10.52
C ILE A 106 -1.92 -1.19 -11.69
N ASN A 107 -0.92 -1.71 -12.40
CA ASN A 107 -0.26 -0.99 -13.50
C ASN A 107 -1.18 -0.88 -14.73
N ASN A 108 -1.95 -1.93 -15.02
CA ASN A 108 -2.90 -1.99 -16.14
C ASN A 108 -4.36 -2.10 -15.64
N LYS A 109 -4.91 -0.97 -15.17
CA LYS A 109 -6.22 -0.90 -14.49
C LYS A 109 -7.37 -1.59 -15.24
N ASN A 110 -7.35 -1.59 -16.58
CA ASN A 110 -8.36 -2.23 -17.41
C ASN A 110 -7.76 -3.46 -18.11
N VAL A 111 -8.10 -4.65 -17.64
CA VAL A 111 -7.72 -5.93 -18.28
C VAL A 111 -8.79 -6.30 -19.30
N TYR A 112 -8.44 -6.21 -20.59
CA TYR A 112 -9.37 -6.47 -21.68
C TYR A 112 -9.13 -7.86 -22.31
N PHE A 113 -10.16 -8.70 -22.37
CA PHE A 113 -10.09 -10.02 -22.97
C PHE A 113 -10.72 -9.99 -24.36
N LYS A 114 -9.89 -10.16 -25.40
CA LYS A 114 -10.36 -10.13 -26.78
C LYS A 114 -10.56 -11.56 -27.29
N PHE A 115 -11.81 -11.95 -27.47
CA PHE A 115 -12.15 -13.18 -28.17
C PHE A 115 -12.04 -12.97 -29.69
N SER A 116 -11.56 -13.98 -30.41
CA SER A 116 -11.62 -14.03 -31.87
C SER A 116 -13.08 -14.18 -32.33
N ALA A 117 -13.32 -13.99 -33.63
CA ALA A 117 -14.60 -14.38 -34.20
C ALA A 117 -14.84 -15.89 -33.98
N ILE A 118 -16.02 -16.23 -33.47
CA ILE A 118 -16.42 -17.61 -33.19
C ILE A 118 -17.56 -17.96 -34.15
N ASP A 119 -17.38 -19.03 -34.92
CA ASP A 119 -18.47 -19.55 -35.73
C ASP A 119 -19.48 -20.28 -34.83
N THR A 120 -20.77 -20.01 -35.03
CA THR A 120 -21.84 -20.67 -34.28
C THR A 120 -21.81 -22.20 -34.38
N SER A 121 -21.27 -22.75 -35.48
CA SER A 121 -21.11 -24.20 -35.67
C SER A 121 -20.02 -24.82 -34.79
N GLU A 122 -19.07 -24.02 -34.29
CA GLU A 122 -18.03 -24.46 -33.37
C GLU A 122 -18.48 -24.40 -31.90
N LEU A 123 -19.59 -23.71 -31.61
CA LEU A 123 -20.16 -23.67 -30.28
C LEU A 123 -20.77 -25.03 -29.92
N PRO A 124 -20.54 -25.53 -28.69
CA PRO A 124 -21.10 -26.82 -28.26
C PRO A 124 -22.63 -26.77 -28.27
N ALA A 125 -23.29 -27.89 -28.59
CA ALA A 125 -24.75 -27.94 -28.64
C ALA A 125 -25.42 -27.64 -27.29
N ASN A 126 -24.81 -28.08 -26.19
CA ASN A 126 -25.33 -27.91 -24.84
C ASN A 126 -24.85 -26.60 -24.19
N THR A 127 -25.60 -26.16 -23.17
CA THR A 127 -25.20 -25.06 -22.29
C THR A 127 -24.02 -25.48 -21.42
N GLY A 128 -23.23 -24.52 -20.97
CA GLY A 128 -22.07 -24.74 -20.10
C GLY A 128 -20.81 -24.02 -20.54
N LEU A 129 -19.71 -24.34 -19.85
CA LEU A 129 -18.39 -23.81 -20.15
C LEU A 129 -17.92 -24.32 -21.51
N THR A 130 -17.38 -23.43 -22.34
CA THR A 130 -16.84 -23.77 -23.66
C THR A 130 -15.30 -23.83 -23.65
N SER A 131 -14.71 -24.32 -24.74
CA SER A 131 -13.25 -24.29 -24.96
C SER A 131 -12.74 -22.90 -25.39
N PHE A 132 -13.64 -21.98 -25.76
CA PHE A 132 -13.25 -20.64 -26.18
C PHE A 132 -12.78 -19.84 -24.97
N SER A 133 -11.58 -19.30 -25.09
CA SER A 133 -10.95 -18.51 -24.06
C SER A 133 -10.12 -17.38 -24.66
N ALA A 134 -9.90 -16.37 -23.83
CA ALA A 134 -8.98 -15.29 -24.09
C ALA A 134 -8.19 -15.06 -22.80
N ASP A 135 -6.89 -14.90 -22.92
CA ASP A 135 -6.01 -14.65 -21.79
C ASP A 135 -5.49 -13.20 -21.82
N ASN A 136 -5.15 -12.71 -20.64
CA ASN A 136 -4.45 -11.45 -20.47
C ASN A 136 -3.73 -11.46 -19.11
N THR A 137 -2.72 -10.62 -18.97
CA THR A 137 -1.89 -10.54 -17.78
C THR A 137 -2.27 -9.31 -16.98
N LEU A 138 -2.55 -9.50 -15.69
CA LEU A 138 -2.65 -8.40 -14.73
C LEU A 138 -1.24 -8.04 -14.27
N SER A 139 -0.91 -6.76 -14.13
CA SER A 139 0.41 -6.30 -13.71
C SER A 139 0.31 -5.48 -12.44
N LEU A 140 0.98 -5.95 -11.39
CA LEU A 140 0.93 -5.40 -10.04
C LEU A 140 2.32 -5.04 -9.56
N SER A 141 2.46 -3.89 -8.88
CA SER A 141 3.72 -3.50 -8.25
C SER A 141 3.49 -2.96 -6.83
N CYS A 142 4.44 -3.21 -5.92
CA CYS A 142 4.46 -2.69 -4.57
C CYS A 142 5.80 -1.98 -4.29
N THR A 143 5.78 -0.99 -3.40
CA THR A 143 6.98 -0.20 -3.07
C THR A 143 8.00 -0.93 -2.20
N ASP A 144 7.57 -1.81 -1.28
CA ASP A 144 8.47 -2.55 -0.40
C ASP A 144 8.77 -3.95 -0.94
N SER A 145 9.94 -4.07 -1.58
CA SER A 145 10.45 -5.31 -2.15
C SER A 145 11.00 -6.32 -1.13
N ARG A 146 10.87 -6.08 0.18
CA ARG A 146 11.40 -6.96 1.23
C ARG A 146 10.33 -7.87 1.83
N ILE A 147 9.06 -7.52 1.65
CA ILE A 147 7.92 -8.24 2.24
C ILE A 147 7.24 -9.06 1.14
N ASN A 148 7.22 -10.37 1.30
CA ASN A 148 6.41 -11.25 0.46
C ASN A 148 4.93 -11.11 0.84
N LYS A 149 4.06 -11.02 -0.16
CA LYS A 149 2.62 -10.82 0.00
C LYS A 149 1.86 -11.81 -0.84
N THR A 150 0.79 -12.34 -0.30
CA THR A 150 -0.12 -13.18 -1.06
C THR A 150 -1.22 -12.30 -1.68
N VAL A 151 -1.34 -12.35 -3.00
CA VAL A 151 -2.34 -11.59 -3.75
C VAL A 151 -3.59 -12.44 -3.93
N THR A 152 -4.73 -11.92 -3.47
CA THR A 152 -6.05 -12.53 -3.71
C THR A 152 -6.94 -11.61 -4.52
N MET A 153 -7.84 -12.20 -5.32
CA MET A 153 -8.83 -11.49 -6.14
C MET A 153 -10.23 -11.98 -5.81
N LYS A 154 -11.19 -11.06 -5.80
CA LYS A 154 -12.62 -11.36 -5.71
C LYS A 154 -13.39 -10.46 -6.66
N LEU A 155 -14.35 -11.03 -7.39
CA LEU A 155 -15.24 -10.24 -8.25
C LEU A 155 -16.24 -9.45 -7.37
N ASN A 156 -16.60 -8.25 -7.82
CA ASN A 156 -17.54 -7.41 -7.09
C ASN A 156 -18.97 -7.96 -7.22
N SER A 157 -19.62 -8.24 -6.09
CA SER A 157 -20.98 -8.79 -6.02
C SER A 157 -22.06 -7.87 -6.60
N THR A 158 -21.78 -6.58 -6.77
CA THR A 158 -22.73 -5.62 -7.38
C THR A 158 -22.64 -5.55 -8.90
N SER A 159 -21.73 -6.29 -9.53
CA SER A 159 -21.64 -6.37 -11.00
C SER A 159 -22.82 -7.14 -11.59
N ASP A 160 -23.03 -7.00 -12.90
CA ASP A 160 -24.07 -7.76 -13.60
C ASP A 160 -23.63 -9.22 -13.85
N TYR A 161 -24.42 -10.15 -13.35
CA TYR A 161 -24.23 -11.59 -13.52
C TYR A 161 -25.44 -12.21 -14.22
N ALA A 162 -25.18 -13.06 -15.21
CA ALA A 162 -26.20 -13.90 -15.82
C ALA A 162 -26.62 -15.06 -14.90
N ASP A 163 -25.68 -15.56 -14.09
CA ASP A 163 -25.92 -16.51 -13.01
C ASP A 163 -25.02 -16.17 -11.80
N PRO A 164 -25.59 -15.54 -10.75
CA PRO A 164 -24.85 -15.27 -9.52
C PRO A 164 -24.42 -16.54 -8.75
N GLY A 165 -25.16 -17.65 -8.86
CA GLY A 165 -24.80 -18.90 -8.20
C GLY A 165 -23.45 -19.45 -8.69
N GLN A 166 -23.19 -19.28 -9.99
CA GLN A 166 -21.97 -19.75 -10.66
C GLN A 166 -20.96 -18.64 -10.97
N SER A 167 -21.21 -17.39 -10.56
CA SER A 167 -20.40 -16.21 -10.92
C SER A 167 -20.19 -16.06 -12.45
N ILE A 168 -21.23 -16.32 -13.24
CA ILE A 168 -21.21 -16.11 -14.69
C ILE A 168 -21.48 -14.64 -14.97
N ILE A 169 -20.46 -13.93 -15.42
CA ILE A 169 -20.51 -12.51 -15.77
C ILE A 169 -21.46 -12.33 -16.95
N ALA A 170 -22.40 -11.41 -16.84
CA ALA A 170 -23.35 -11.14 -17.90
C ALA A 170 -22.65 -10.56 -19.13
N SER A 171 -23.16 -10.92 -20.31
CA SER A 171 -22.87 -10.20 -21.55
C SER A 171 -24.13 -9.51 -22.05
N ASP A 172 -23.97 -8.54 -22.96
CA ASP A 172 -25.09 -7.94 -23.69
C ASP A 172 -25.81 -8.94 -24.63
N ASN A 173 -25.24 -10.12 -24.86
CA ASN A 173 -25.93 -11.27 -25.46
C ASN A 173 -26.42 -12.22 -24.35
N PRO A 174 -27.74 -12.37 -24.13
CA PRO A 174 -28.28 -13.19 -23.03
C PRO A 174 -27.98 -14.68 -23.16
N GLY A 175 -27.56 -15.15 -24.34
CA GLY A 175 -27.14 -16.54 -24.57
C GLY A 175 -25.67 -16.81 -24.21
N ILE A 176 -24.89 -15.77 -23.90
CA ILE A 176 -23.45 -15.85 -23.62
C ILE A 176 -23.13 -15.13 -22.30
N GLY A 177 -22.29 -15.77 -21.48
CA GLY A 177 -21.64 -15.14 -20.34
C GLY A 177 -20.15 -15.45 -20.30
N PHE A 178 -19.47 -14.94 -19.28
CA PHE A 178 -18.03 -15.16 -19.10
C PHE A 178 -17.73 -15.67 -17.69
N MET A 179 -16.72 -16.51 -17.60
CA MET A 179 -16.14 -16.94 -16.33
C MET A 179 -14.65 -16.60 -16.33
N LEU A 180 -14.15 -16.08 -15.21
CA LEU A 180 -12.76 -15.68 -15.07
C LEU A 180 -11.98 -16.72 -14.26
N PHE A 181 -10.76 -17.02 -14.69
CA PHE A 181 -9.89 -18.01 -14.05
C PHE A 181 -8.48 -17.48 -13.86
N SER A 182 -7.78 -17.99 -12.85
CA SER A 182 -6.32 -17.89 -12.72
C SER A 182 -5.78 -19.22 -12.19
N ASN A 183 -4.67 -19.71 -12.76
CA ASN A 183 -4.06 -21.00 -12.38
C ASN A 183 -5.07 -22.17 -12.33
N GLY A 184 -6.03 -22.20 -13.26
CA GLY A 184 -7.09 -23.21 -13.34
C GLY A 184 -8.20 -23.08 -12.28
N LYS A 185 -8.09 -22.16 -11.32
CA LYS A 185 -9.13 -21.87 -10.33
C LYS A 185 -10.06 -20.77 -10.85
N GLN A 186 -11.36 -20.95 -10.67
CA GLN A 186 -12.34 -19.92 -10.99
C GLN A 186 -12.26 -18.78 -9.98
N ILE A 187 -12.25 -17.55 -10.47
CA ILE A 187 -12.39 -16.33 -9.68
C ILE A 187 -13.89 -16.02 -9.57
N THR A 188 -14.38 -15.86 -8.34
CA THR A 188 -15.83 -15.71 -8.04
C THR A 188 -16.11 -14.41 -7.29
N HIS A 189 -17.38 -14.03 -7.16
CA HIS A 189 -17.80 -12.96 -6.23
C HIS A 189 -18.18 -13.48 -4.84
N GLN A 190 -18.09 -14.79 -4.61
CA GLN A 190 -18.46 -15.41 -3.35
C GLN A 190 -17.25 -15.46 -2.41
N THR A 191 -16.13 -15.98 -2.91
CA THR A 191 -14.90 -16.19 -2.16
C THR A 191 -13.70 -15.51 -2.80
N GLU A 192 -12.70 -15.21 -1.99
CA GLU A 192 -11.41 -14.76 -2.48
C GLU A 192 -10.66 -15.90 -3.14
N THR A 193 -10.03 -15.62 -4.28
CA THR A 193 -9.21 -16.56 -5.04
C THR A 193 -7.77 -16.10 -5.01
N GLU A 194 -6.88 -16.96 -4.51
CA GLU A 194 -5.45 -16.71 -4.51
C GLU A 194 -4.91 -16.72 -5.94
N LEU A 195 -4.19 -15.65 -6.31
CA LEU A 195 -3.50 -15.52 -7.58
C LEU A 195 -2.05 -16.00 -7.48
N GLY A 196 -1.40 -15.74 -6.34
CA GLY A 196 -0.02 -16.12 -6.04
C GLY A 196 0.67 -15.12 -5.11
N ASP A 197 1.98 -15.31 -4.93
CA ASP A 197 2.80 -14.47 -4.04
C ASP A 197 3.63 -13.44 -4.82
N MET A 198 3.91 -12.30 -4.17
CA MET A 198 4.70 -11.22 -4.72
C MET A 198 5.58 -10.55 -3.67
N THR A 199 6.78 -10.11 -4.06
CA THR A 199 7.62 -9.27 -3.20
C THR A 199 7.69 -7.83 -3.71
N ASN A 200 7.79 -7.62 -5.03
CA ASN A 200 7.86 -6.29 -5.64
C ASN A 200 6.92 -6.18 -6.84
N HIS A 201 7.07 -7.08 -7.80
CA HIS A 201 6.28 -7.12 -9.03
C HIS A 201 5.61 -8.49 -9.17
N PHE A 202 4.40 -8.50 -9.71
CA PHE A 202 3.67 -9.74 -9.97
C PHE A 202 2.76 -9.63 -11.19
N GLU A 203 2.80 -10.68 -12.01
CA GLU A 203 2.12 -10.73 -13.31
C GLU A 203 1.28 -12.00 -13.45
N PRO A 204 0.16 -12.14 -12.70
CA PRO A 204 -0.69 -13.30 -12.83
C PRO A 204 -1.41 -13.29 -14.18
N GLN A 205 -1.38 -14.44 -14.86
CA GLN A 205 -2.22 -14.66 -16.04
C GLN A 205 -3.67 -14.89 -15.59
N LEU A 206 -4.58 -14.16 -16.23
CA LEU A 206 -6.01 -14.33 -16.12
C LEU A 206 -6.54 -14.92 -17.42
N VAL A 207 -7.53 -15.80 -17.33
CA VAL A 207 -8.16 -16.43 -18.48
C VAL A 207 -9.66 -16.23 -18.37
N ALA A 208 -10.23 -15.47 -19.32
CA ALA A 208 -11.66 -15.41 -19.51
C ALA A 208 -12.09 -16.57 -20.41
N ARG A 209 -13.12 -17.31 -19.99
CA ARG A 209 -13.73 -18.39 -20.77
C ARG A 209 -15.17 -18.05 -21.10
N LEU A 210 -15.59 -18.37 -22.31
CA LEU A 210 -16.97 -18.19 -22.74
C LEU A 210 -17.86 -19.28 -22.14
N TYR A 211 -18.99 -18.88 -21.58
CA TYR A 211 -20.03 -19.76 -21.07
C TYR A 211 -21.30 -19.61 -21.89
N LYS A 212 -21.85 -20.73 -22.36
CA LYS A 212 -23.09 -20.79 -23.15
C LYS A 212 -24.29 -20.97 -22.22
N LEU A 213 -25.17 -19.97 -22.17
CA LEU A 213 -26.34 -19.93 -21.28
C LEU A 213 -27.60 -20.54 -21.91
N THR A 214 -27.73 -20.45 -23.23
CA THR A 214 -28.88 -20.97 -23.99
C THR A 214 -28.41 -21.92 -25.09
N ARG A 215 -29.28 -22.82 -25.55
CA ARG A 215 -28.96 -23.72 -26.68
C ARG A 215 -28.76 -22.95 -27.98
N ASP A 216 -29.65 -22.01 -28.23
CA ASP A 216 -29.60 -21.15 -29.41
C ASP A 216 -29.03 -19.79 -29.01
N ILE A 217 -27.97 -19.38 -29.69
CA ILE A 217 -27.33 -18.08 -29.49
C ILE A 217 -27.64 -17.22 -30.70
N THR A 218 -28.15 -16.01 -30.46
CA THR A 218 -28.31 -15.03 -31.53
C THR A 218 -26.93 -14.54 -31.98
N PRO A 219 -26.57 -14.65 -33.28
CA PRO A 219 -25.31 -14.14 -33.79
C PRO A 219 -25.20 -12.63 -33.60
N GLY A 220 -24.01 -12.15 -33.23
CA GLY A 220 -23.76 -10.73 -33.03
C GLY A 220 -22.48 -10.49 -32.22
N ALA A 221 -22.10 -9.22 -32.10
CA ALA A 221 -21.07 -8.82 -31.15
C ALA A 221 -21.57 -9.04 -29.72
N PHE A 222 -20.66 -9.43 -28.83
CA PHE A 222 -20.94 -9.55 -27.41
C PHE A 222 -19.84 -8.88 -26.58
N LYS A 223 -20.22 -8.30 -25.44
CA LYS A 223 -19.31 -7.73 -24.44
C LYS A 223 -19.90 -7.90 -23.04
N GLY A 224 -19.03 -7.99 -22.05
CA GLY A 224 -19.40 -7.97 -20.65
C GLY A 224 -18.31 -7.28 -19.85
N SER A 225 -18.64 -6.87 -18.63
CA SER A 225 -17.71 -6.23 -17.71
C SER A 225 -18.01 -6.65 -16.29
N VAL A 226 -16.96 -6.77 -15.48
CA VAL A 226 -17.07 -7.06 -14.06
C VAL A 226 -16.04 -6.21 -13.33
N GLU A 227 -16.40 -5.69 -12.17
CA GLU A 227 -15.44 -5.06 -11.28
C GLU A 227 -14.80 -6.12 -10.38
N TYR A 228 -13.60 -5.86 -9.89
CA TYR A 228 -12.90 -6.78 -8.99
C TYR A 228 -12.18 -5.99 -7.90
N THR A 229 -11.92 -6.68 -6.79
CA THR A 229 -11.06 -6.20 -5.69
C THR A 229 -9.84 -7.09 -5.59
N LEU A 230 -8.68 -6.48 -5.40
CA LEU A 230 -7.45 -7.16 -5.03
C LEU A 230 -7.15 -6.91 -3.56
N LYS A 231 -6.64 -7.94 -2.88
CA LYS A 231 -6.05 -7.81 -1.55
C LYS A 231 -4.61 -8.28 -1.59
N PHE A 232 -3.76 -7.58 -0.85
CA PHE A 232 -2.35 -7.89 -0.66
C PHE A 232 -2.19 -8.24 0.82
N ASN A 233 -2.04 -9.53 1.13
CA ASN A 233 -1.94 -10.04 2.50
C ASN A 233 -0.49 -10.30 2.90
#